data_AF-A0A1I7C2B5-F1
#
_entry.id   AF-A0A1I7C2B5-F1
#
_cell.length_a   1.000
_cell.length_b   1.000
_cell.length_c   1.000
_cell.angle_alpha   90.00
_cell.angle_beta   90.00
_cell.angle_gamma   90.00
#
_symmetry.space_group_name_H-M   'P 1'
#
loop_
_entity.id
_entity.type
_entity.pdbx_description
1 polymer ?
#
loop_
_entity_poly.entity_id
_entity_poly.type
_entity_poly.pdbx_seq_one_letter_code
_entity_poly.pdbx_strand_id
1 'polypeptide(L)'
;MRDVKSEGYYEQMKGRGVRTIPDADLKAVTPDAETKTRFILIDAVGVTESKKNASQPLERKRSLSFDALLEQVAMGRRDEDAMSSLAARLAALDRKLTDEDRTRLAEASGGQAPRQLANRLLDAIDPDNQQAVITERHGPAPTPEQEQAVVQERLDEACRPFDKPALRTLLKEIKQKRDIVIDEVTTDALVHADFDHQRAEQTISSFKAFIEEHRDELTALQILYNQPLGQQRLTYAAIRELVNAMLEKPPHLAVANVWQAYKRLEASQVRGAPVDEQLTEVVSLVRYALGQTDTLEPIDAVVERRFNLWLGREKKAGREYNAEQEAWLR
;
A
#
# COMPACT_ATOMS: atom_id res chain seq x y z
N MET A 1 -32.86 -3.46 -20.36
CA MET A 1 -32.41 -3.65 -18.96
C MET A 1 -33.62 -4.13 -18.16
N ARG A 2 -33.52 -5.22 -17.39
CA ARG A 2 -34.66 -5.70 -16.58
C ARG A 2 -34.79 -4.82 -15.34
N ASP A 3 -36.02 -4.43 -15.04
CA ASP A 3 -36.36 -3.55 -13.91
C ASP A 3 -36.14 -4.27 -12.57
N VAL A 4 -35.57 -3.56 -11.59
CA VAL A 4 -35.28 -4.09 -10.25
C VAL A 4 -36.53 -3.91 -9.39
N LYS A 5 -37.48 -4.85 -9.53
CA LYS A 5 -38.82 -4.73 -8.92
C LYS A 5 -38.93 -5.22 -7.48
N SER A 6 -37.87 -5.80 -6.90
CA SER A 6 -37.92 -6.34 -5.54
C SER A 6 -36.68 -6.00 -4.70
N GLU A 7 -36.93 -5.72 -3.42
CA GLU A 7 -35.92 -5.42 -2.40
C GLU A 7 -34.87 -6.52 -2.27
N GLY A 8 -35.30 -7.78 -2.24
CA GLY A 8 -34.38 -8.92 -2.17
C GLY A 8 -33.46 -9.02 -3.39
N TYR A 9 -33.94 -8.66 -4.58
CA TYR A 9 -33.10 -8.64 -5.78
C TYR A 9 -32.11 -7.48 -5.75
N TYR A 10 -32.52 -6.30 -5.26
CA TYR A 10 -31.63 -5.16 -5.07
C TYR A 10 -30.52 -5.44 -4.04
N GLU A 11 -30.86 -6.06 -2.90
CA GLU A 11 -29.88 -6.48 -1.89
C GLU A 11 -28.92 -7.57 -2.42
N GLN A 12 -29.39 -8.50 -3.26
CA GLN A 12 -28.49 -9.45 -3.92
C GLN A 12 -27.52 -8.75 -4.88
N MET A 13 -27.97 -7.72 -5.61
CA MET A 13 -27.11 -6.92 -6.49
C MET A 13 -26.05 -6.15 -5.69
N LYS A 14 -26.45 -5.49 -4.59
CA LYS A 14 -25.51 -4.89 -3.62
C LYS A 14 -24.54 -5.92 -3.07
N GLY A 15 -25.04 -7.09 -2.71
CA GLY A 15 -24.32 -8.26 -2.20
C GLY A 15 -23.20 -8.75 -3.13
N ARG A 16 -23.36 -8.59 -4.45
CA ARG A 16 -22.28 -8.88 -5.42
C ARG A 16 -21.20 -7.80 -5.43
N GLY A 17 -21.61 -6.53 -5.29
CA GLY A 17 -20.72 -5.38 -5.24
C GLY A 17 -19.84 -5.33 -3.99
N VAL A 18 -20.36 -5.72 -2.82
CA VAL A 18 -19.62 -5.67 -1.53
C VAL A 18 -18.56 -6.77 -1.35
N ARG A 19 -18.51 -7.78 -2.23
CA ARG A 19 -17.55 -8.89 -2.09
C ARG A 19 -16.11 -8.39 -2.20
N THR A 20 -15.27 -8.86 -1.30
CA THR A 20 -13.81 -8.70 -1.40
C THR A 20 -13.31 -9.47 -2.61
N ILE A 21 -12.39 -8.87 -3.37
CA ILE A 21 -11.70 -9.50 -4.49
C ILE A 21 -10.21 -9.51 -4.13
N PRO A 22 -9.52 -10.68 -4.14
CA PRO A 22 -8.08 -10.74 -3.96
C PRO A 22 -7.33 -9.92 -5.02
N ASP A 23 -6.21 -9.30 -4.63
CA ASP A 23 -5.44 -8.42 -5.53
C ASP A 23 -4.97 -9.14 -6.80
N ALA A 24 -4.57 -10.41 -6.68
CA ALA A 24 -4.17 -11.24 -7.83
C ALA A 24 -5.34 -11.47 -8.81
N ASP A 25 -6.55 -11.73 -8.30
CA ASP A 25 -7.73 -11.96 -9.12
C ASP A 25 -8.18 -10.67 -9.83
N LEU A 26 -8.05 -9.52 -9.15
CA LEU A 26 -8.35 -8.22 -9.74
C LEU A 26 -7.35 -7.87 -10.84
N LYS A 27 -6.04 -8.04 -10.57
CA LYS A 27 -4.97 -7.82 -11.56
C LYS A 27 -5.09 -8.73 -12.78
N ALA A 28 -5.56 -9.96 -12.60
CA ALA A 28 -5.75 -10.90 -13.71
C ALA A 28 -6.77 -10.40 -14.76
N VAL A 29 -7.79 -9.64 -14.34
CA VAL A 29 -8.84 -9.10 -15.23
C VAL A 29 -8.67 -7.61 -15.52
N THR A 30 -7.92 -6.90 -14.71
CA THR A 30 -7.62 -5.47 -14.82
C THR A 30 -6.15 -5.25 -14.44
N PRO A 31 -5.21 -5.41 -15.39
CA PRO A 31 -3.76 -5.46 -15.11
C PRO A 31 -3.17 -4.24 -14.40
N ASP A 32 -3.84 -3.09 -14.51
CA ASP A 32 -3.49 -1.81 -13.90
C ASP A 32 -4.15 -1.57 -12.53
N ALA A 33 -5.04 -2.44 -12.08
CA ALA A 33 -5.71 -2.29 -10.78
C ALA A 33 -4.91 -2.96 -9.66
N GLU A 34 -4.59 -2.21 -8.59
CA GLU A 34 -3.85 -2.76 -7.45
C GLU A 34 -4.74 -3.55 -6.48
N THR A 35 -5.80 -2.92 -5.98
CA THR A 35 -6.74 -3.54 -5.02
C THR A 35 -8.14 -2.93 -5.16
N LYS A 36 -9.17 -3.67 -4.74
CA LYS A 36 -10.54 -3.17 -4.72
C LYS A 36 -10.75 -2.25 -3.52
N THR A 37 -10.74 -0.93 -3.76
CA THR A 37 -10.90 0.08 -2.70
C THR A 37 -12.36 0.39 -2.37
N ARG A 38 -13.24 0.40 -3.39
CA ARG A 38 -14.67 0.72 -3.26
C ARG A 38 -15.44 0.17 -4.46
N PHE A 39 -16.77 0.13 -4.34
CA PHE A 39 -17.67 -0.03 -5.48
C PHE A 39 -18.69 1.10 -5.42
N ILE A 40 -19.10 1.58 -6.58
CA ILE A 40 -20.13 2.62 -6.72
C ILE A 40 -21.34 1.96 -7.35
N LEU A 41 -22.49 2.10 -6.70
CA LEU A 41 -23.76 1.69 -7.26
C LEU A 41 -24.49 2.95 -7.72
N ILE A 42 -24.71 3.05 -9.02
CA ILE A 42 -25.44 4.16 -9.64
C ILE A 42 -26.87 3.70 -9.85
N ASP A 43 -27.78 4.26 -9.07
CA ASP A 43 -29.21 4.02 -9.20
C ASP A 43 -29.82 5.04 -10.15
N ALA A 44 -29.93 4.66 -11.43
CA ALA A 44 -30.46 5.53 -12.48
C ALA A 44 -32.00 5.59 -12.52
N VAL A 45 -32.70 4.76 -11.73
CA VAL A 45 -34.16 4.61 -11.79
C VAL A 45 -34.86 4.88 -10.45
N GLY A 46 -34.11 5.26 -9.41
CA GLY A 46 -34.65 5.72 -8.12
C GLY A 46 -35.14 4.61 -7.18
N VAL A 47 -34.61 3.38 -7.31
CA VAL A 47 -34.90 2.27 -6.36
C VAL A 47 -34.61 2.67 -4.91
N THR A 48 -33.55 3.44 -4.68
CA THR A 48 -33.07 3.93 -3.38
C THR A 48 -34.00 4.94 -2.71
N GLU A 49 -34.84 5.65 -3.49
CA GLU A 49 -35.81 6.62 -2.98
C GLU A 49 -37.05 5.91 -2.41
N SER A 50 -37.37 4.72 -2.93
CA SER A 50 -38.34 3.82 -2.32
C SER A 50 -37.68 3.10 -1.13
N LYS A 51 -37.88 3.62 0.08
CA LYS A 51 -37.31 3.08 1.34
C LYS A 51 -37.54 1.57 1.50
N LYS A 52 -36.60 0.76 1.00
CA LYS A 52 -36.55 -0.70 1.11
C LYS A 52 -35.09 -1.16 1.07
N ASN A 53 -34.34 -0.80 2.10
CA ASN A 53 -32.95 -1.25 2.28
C ASN A 53 -32.72 -1.56 3.76
N ALA A 54 -32.43 -2.82 4.05
CA ALA A 54 -32.00 -3.27 5.37
C ALA A 54 -30.53 -2.91 5.64
N SER A 55 -29.69 -2.81 4.59
CA SER A 55 -28.27 -2.55 4.72
C SER A 55 -27.89 -1.11 4.31
N GLN A 56 -27.45 -0.30 5.29
CA GLN A 56 -26.90 1.04 5.06
C GLN A 56 -25.37 1.02 5.07
N PRO A 57 -24.69 1.83 4.23
CA PRO A 57 -23.25 2.00 4.30
C PRO A 57 -22.81 2.55 5.67
N LEU A 58 -21.64 2.10 6.15
CA LEU A 58 -21.02 2.65 7.36
C LEU A 58 -20.58 4.11 7.17
N GLU A 59 -20.18 4.48 5.96
CA GLU A 59 -19.82 5.88 5.65
C GLU A 59 -21.08 6.74 5.43
N ARG A 60 -21.39 7.59 6.42
CA ARG A 60 -22.59 8.45 6.47
C ARG A 60 -22.27 9.95 6.44
N LYS A 61 -21.05 10.36 6.84
CA LYS A 61 -20.57 11.78 6.88
C LYS A 61 -19.57 12.09 5.76
N ARG A 62 -19.97 11.85 4.51
CA ARG A 62 -19.08 11.98 3.33
C ARG A 62 -18.47 13.37 3.12
N SER A 63 -19.17 14.42 3.55
CA SER A 63 -18.73 15.82 3.40
C SER A 63 -17.66 16.23 4.41
N LEU A 64 -17.47 15.47 5.50
CA LEU A 64 -16.46 15.75 6.51
C LEU A 64 -15.18 14.99 6.20
N SER A 65 -14.03 15.66 6.25
CA SER A 65 -12.72 15.01 6.14
C SER A 65 -12.45 14.10 7.35
N PHE A 66 -11.50 13.18 7.23
CA PHE A 66 -11.10 12.31 8.34
C PHE A 66 -10.57 13.12 9.53
N ASP A 67 -9.74 14.13 9.25
CA ASP A 67 -9.20 15.05 10.24
C ASP A 67 -10.29 15.83 10.98
N ALA A 68 -11.25 16.40 10.23
CA ALA A 68 -12.36 17.13 10.81
C ALA A 68 -13.24 16.20 11.67
N LEU A 69 -13.43 14.96 11.24
CA LEU A 69 -14.20 13.97 11.98
C LEU A 69 -13.52 13.60 13.31
N LEU A 70 -12.20 13.38 13.30
CA LEU A 70 -11.42 13.12 14.52
C LEU A 70 -11.50 14.30 15.51
N GLU A 71 -11.42 15.54 15.03
CA GLU A 71 -11.54 16.72 15.90
C GLU A 71 -12.97 16.90 16.42
N GLN A 72 -14.00 16.68 15.60
CA GLN A 72 -15.39 16.76 16.05
C GLN A 72 -15.69 15.75 17.17
N VAL A 73 -15.21 14.51 17.03
CA VAL A 73 -15.36 13.46 18.05
C VAL A 73 -14.65 13.83 19.34
N ALA A 74 -13.43 14.39 19.25
CA ALA A 74 -12.69 14.89 20.42
C ALA A 74 -13.35 16.10 21.08
N MET A 75 -14.09 16.93 20.32
CA MET A 75 -14.87 18.05 20.83
C MET A 75 -16.25 17.64 21.39
N GLY A 76 -16.57 16.34 21.41
CA GLY A 76 -17.83 15.82 21.96
C GLY A 76 -18.99 15.74 20.96
N ARG A 77 -18.78 16.04 19.67
CA ARG A 77 -19.78 15.79 18.62
C ARG A 77 -19.72 14.32 18.21
N ARG A 78 -20.46 13.48 18.94
CA ARG A 78 -20.39 12.00 18.89
C ARG A 78 -21.70 11.36 18.41
N ASP A 79 -22.33 11.90 17.37
CA ASP A 79 -23.54 11.30 16.80
C ASP A 79 -23.25 9.96 16.10
N GLU A 80 -24.27 9.10 15.98
CA GLU A 80 -24.12 7.75 15.41
C GLU A 80 -23.53 7.75 13.99
N ASP A 81 -23.89 8.75 13.17
CA ASP A 81 -23.36 8.86 11.81
C ASP A 81 -21.88 9.21 11.81
N ALA A 82 -21.44 10.04 12.76
CA ALA A 82 -20.02 10.33 12.97
C ALA A 82 -19.25 9.07 13.41
N MET A 83 -19.80 8.27 14.32
CA MET A 83 -19.19 7.01 14.77
C MET A 83 -19.09 5.98 13.65
N SER A 84 -20.18 5.78 12.91
CA SER A 84 -20.22 4.84 11.78
C SER A 84 -19.19 5.21 10.72
N SER A 85 -19.09 6.50 10.39
CA SER A 85 -18.13 7.01 9.40
C SER A 85 -16.69 6.91 9.89
N LEU A 86 -16.43 7.21 11.17
CA LEU A 86 -15.10 7.11 11.74
C LEU A 86 -14.63 5.65 11.78
N ALA A 87 -15.50 4.73 12.18
CA ALA A 87 -15.23 3.30 12.18
C ALA A 87 -14.90 2.79 10.76
N ALA A 88 -15.70 3.18 9.76
CA ALA A 88 -15.46 2.81 8.37
C ALA A 88 -14.07 3.26 7.87
N ARG A 89 -13.69 4.51 8.18
CA ARG A 89 -12.41 5.10 7.76
C ARG A 89 -11.23 4.47 8.49
N LEU A 90 -11.37 4.14 9.76
CA LEU A 90 -10.35 3.42 10.53
C LEU A 90 -10.15 2.00 10.00
N ALA A 91 -11.23 1.27 9.70
CA ALA A 91 -11.14 -0.07 9.11
C ALA A 91 -10.49 -0.03 7.71
N ALA A 92 -10.77 1.02 6.92
CA ALA A 92 -10.11 1.22 5.63
C ALA A 92 -8.62 1.58 5.79
N LEU A 93 -8.27 2.40 6.79
CA LEU A 93 -6.89 2.76 7.10
C LEU A 93 -6.09 1.52 7.52
N ASP A 94 -6.64 0.68 8.41
CA ASP A 94 -5.99 -0.52 8.95
C ASP A 94 -5.49 -1.49 7.86
N ARG A 95 -6.26 -1.61 6.77
CA ARG A 95 -5.92 -2.44 5.60
C ARG A 95 -4.70 -1.93 4.83
N LYS A 96 -4.36 -0.64 4.98
CA LYS A 96 -3.23 0.01 4.29
C LYS A 96 -1.99 0.14 5.17
N LEU A 97 -2.05 -0.30 6.43
CA LEU A 97 -0.95 -0.17 7.38
C LEU A 97 0.13 -1.24 7.17
N THR A 98 1.40 -0.84 7.29
CA THR A 98 2.49 -1.76 7.58
C THR A 98 2.40 -2.26 9.02
N ASP A 99 3.08 -3.37 9.32
CA ASP A 99 3.12 -3.91 10.67
C ASP A 99 3.76 -2.94 11.67
N GLU A 100 4.74 -2.14 11.22
CA GLU A 100 5.35 -1.07 12.02
C GLU A 100 4.35 0.04 12.36
N ASP A 101 3.63 0.58 11.37
CA ASP A 101 2.62 1.62 11.59
C ASP A 101 1.47 1.11 12.48
N ARG A 102 1.08 -0.16 12.31
CA ARG A 102 0.05 -0.81 13.15
C ARG A 102 0.51 -0.90 14.61
N THR A 103 1.77 -1.24 14.85
CA THR A 103 2.36 -1.32 16.20
C THR A 103 2.40 0.06 16.85
N ARG A 104 2.89 1.08 16.14
CA ARG A 104 2.94 2.46 16.63
C ARG A 104 1.55 3.01 17.00
N LEU A 105 0.54 2.71 16.20
CA LEU A 105 -0.85 3.11 16.49
C LEU A 105 -1.43 2.37 17.70
N ALA A 106 -1.10 1.08 17.86
CA ALA A 106 -1.52 0.32 19.03
C ALA A 106 -0.90 0.88 20.31
N GLU A 107 0.38 1.27 20.31
CA GLU A 107 1.01 1.91 21.47
C GLU A 107 0.33 3.25 21.83
N ALA A 108 0.06 4.10 20.84
CA ALA A 108 -0.59 5.39 21.05
C ALA A 108 -2.04 5.28 21.57
N SER A 109 -2.75 4.21 21.23
CA SER A 109 -4.14 3.97 21.64
C SER A 109 -4.27 3.24 22.98
N GLY A 110 -3.17 2.78 23.58
CA GLY A 110 -3.19 1.99 24.82
C GLY A 110 -3.35 0.48 24.59
N GLY A 111 -2.77 -0.03 23.51
CA GLY A 111 -2.73 -1.44 23.13
C GLY A 111 -3.77 -1.85 22.08
N GLN A 112 -4.53 -0.91 21.51
CA GLN A 112 -5.63 -1.21 20.60
C GLN A 112 -5.28 -0.90 19.14
N ALA A 113 -5.28 -1.91 18.28
CA ALA A 113 -5.11 -1.70 16.84
C ALA A 113 -6.27 -0.90 16.23
N PRO A 114 -6.07 -0.18 15.12
CA PRO A 114 -7.12 0.61 14.47
C PRO A 114 -8.40 -0.18 14.13
N ARG A 115 -8.26 -1.46 13.76
CA ARG A 115 -9.40 -2.37 13.60
C ARG A 115 -10.21 -2.57 14.89
N GLN A 116 -9.54 -2.68 16.04
CA GLN A 116 -10.21 -2.84 17.33
C GLN A 116 -10.92 -1.54 17.73
N LEU A 117 -10.31 -0.39 17.46
CA LEU A 117 -10.94 0.92 17.66
C LEU A 117 -12.19 1.07 16.79
N ALA A 118 -12.12 0.65 15.52
CA ALA A 118 -13.27 0.66 14.62
C ALA A 118 -14.42 -0.24 15.13
N ASN A 119 -14.10 -1.47 15.56
CA ASN A 119 -15.11 -2.37 16.13
C ASN A 119 -15.75 -1.78 17.38
N ARG A 120 -14.97 -1.19 18.29
CA ARG A 120 -15.49 -0.56 19.50
C ARG A 120 -16.50 0.56 19.20
N LEU A 121 -16.24 1.36 18.16
CA LEU A 121 -17.17 2.40 17.72
C LEU A 121 -18.47 1.80 17.15
N LEU A 122 -18.37 0.69 16.41
CA LEU A 122 -19.55 -0.02 15.89
C LEU A 122 -20.37 -0.67 17.00
N ASP A 123 -19.71 -1.32 17.97
CA ASP A 123 -20.37 -1.96 19.11
C ASP A 123 -21.12 -0.95 20.00
N ALA A 124 -20.67 0.32 20.01
CA ALA A 124 -21.32 1.40 20.74
C ALA A 124 -22.59 1.92 20.06
N ILE A 125 -22.67 1.85 18.73
CA ILE A 125 -23.86 2.26 17.93
C ILE A 125 -24.75 1.08 17.52
N ASP A 126 -24.38 -0.14 17.89
CA ASP A 126 -25.14 -1.34 17.59
C ASP A 126 -26.42 -1.37 18.47
N PRO A 127 -27.62 -1.37 17.86
CA PRO A 127 -28.88 -1.31 18.60
C PRO A 127 -29.10 -2.51 19.53
N ASP A 128 -28.64 -3.70 19.13
CA ASP A 128 -28.82 -4.92 19.94
C ASP A 128 -27.93 -4.86 21.18
N ASN A 129 -26.68 -4.40 21.01
CA ASN A 129 -25.77 -4.19 22.14
C ASN A 129 -26.24 -3.07 23.08
N GLN A 130 -26.78 -1.97 22.52
CA GLN A 130 -27.37 -0.89 23.33
C GLN A 130 -28.56 -1.42 24.13
N GLN A 131 -29.48 -2.13 23.49
CA GLN A 131 -30.67 -2.68 24.14
C GLN A 131 -30.31 -3.68 25.24
N ALA A 132 -29.31 -4.53 25.01
CA ALA A 132 -28.82 -5.49 26.00
C ALA A 132 -28.35 -4.78 27.28
N VAL A 133 -27.53 -3.74 27.14
CA VAL A 133 -26.96 -2.98 28.28
C VAL A 133 -28.04 -2.16 29.00
N ILE A 134 -28.96 -1.55 28.24
CA ILE A 134 -30.11 -0.84 28.81
C ILE A 134 -30.96 -1.78 29.65
N THR A 135 -31.28 -2.96 29.11
CA THR A 135 -32.09 -3.98 29.79
C THR A 135 -31.37 -4.51 31.04
N GLU A 136 -30.05 -4.67 30.99
CA GLU A 136 -29.24 -5.09 32.14
C GLU A 136 -29.25 -4.05 33.28
N ARG A 137 -29.17 -2.75 32.96
CA ARG A 137 -29.13 -1.68 33.98
C ARG A 137 -30.50 -1.26 34.51
N HIS A 138 -31.49 -1.17 33.64
CA HIS A 138 -32.77 -0.52 33.92
C HIS A 138 -33.98 -1.46 33.78
N GLY A 139 -33.77 -2.72 33.36
CA GLY A 139 -34.84 -3.69 33.17
C GLY A 139 -35.63 -3.49 31.86
N PRO A 140 -36.77 -4.17 31.70
CA PRO A 140 -37.49 -4.26 30.42
C PRO A 140 -38.31 -3.01 30.05
N ALA A 141 -38.41 -2.01 30.92
CA ALA A 141 -39.19 -0.79 30.69
C ALA A 141 -38.41 0.46 31.17
N PRO A 142 -37.25 0.76 30.54
CA PRO A 142 -36.49 1.98 30.82
C PRO A 142 -37.27 3.23 30.41
N THR A 143 -36.98 4.37 31.05
CA THR A 143 -37.47 5.66 30.55
C THR A 143 -36.60 6.14 29.37
N PRO A 144 -37.13 6.97 28.46
CA PRO A 144 -36.34 7.51 27.35
C PRO A 144 -35.05 8.22 27.78
N GLU A 145 -35.06 8.86 28.96
CA GLU A 145 -33.88 9.52 29.53
C GLU A 145 -32.82 8.51 29.99
N GLN A 146 -33.23 7.36 30.52
CA GLN A 146 -32.32 6.29 30.92
C GLN A 146 -31.67 5.64 29.71
N GLU A 147 -32.45 5.40 28.65
CA GLU A 147 -31.92 4.90 27.37
C GLU A 147 -30.87 5.86 26.80
N GLN A 148 -31.20 7.15 26.71
CA GLN A 148 -30.28 8.17 26.22
C GLN A 148 -29.00 8.27 27.07
N ALA A 149 -29.12 8.19 28.40
CA ALA A 149 -27.96 8.25 29.28
C ALA A 149 -26.99 7.08 29.05
N VAL A 150 -27.52 5.85 28.92
CA VAL A 150 -26.70 4.66 28.62
C VAL A 150 -26.04 4.77 27.25
N VAL A 151 -26.79 5.22 26.22
CA VAL A 151 -26.24 5.41 24.87
C VAL A 151 -25.10 6.43 24.87
N GLN A 152 -25.30 7.59 25.51
CA GLN A 152 -24.27 8.63 25.61
C GLN A 152 -23.02 8.12 26.35
N GLU A 153 -23.19 7.41 27.47
CA GLU A 153 -22.06 6.84 28.20
C GLU A 153 -21.24 5.87 27.34
N ARG A 154 -21.90 5.00 26.57
CA ARG A 154 -21.21 4.04 25.69
C ARG A 154 -20.47 4.74 24.55
N LEU A 155 -21.08 5.76 23.95
CA LEU A 155 -20.44 6.59 22.93
C LEU A 155 -19.20 7.28 23.49
N ASP A 156 -19.30 7.85 24.69
CA ASP A 156 -18.19 8.51 25.37
C ASP A 156 -17.06 7.54 25.69
N GLU A 157 -17.38 6.34 26.16
CA GLU A 157 -16.40 5.31 26.46
C GLU A 157 -15.66 4.84 25.20
N ALA A 158 -16.40 4.62 24.11
CA ALA A 158 -15.83 4.23 22.81
C ALA A 158 -14.94 5.33 22.23
N CYS A 159 -15.27 6.60 22.46
CA CYS A 159 -14.52 7.75 21.95
C CYS A 159 -13.28 8.11 22.77
N ARG A 160 -13.17 7.62 24.02
CA ARG A 160 -12.09 7.96 24.95
C ARG A 160 -10.65 7.83 24.39
N PRO A 161 -10.31 6.83 23.56
CA PRO A 161 -8.97 6.77 22.95
C PRO A 161 -8.65 8.00 22.09
N PHE A 162 -9.66 8.56 21.41
CA PHE A 162 -9.50 9.70 20.51
C PHE A 162 -9.38 11.04 21.23
N ASP A 163 -9.62 11.10 22.55
CA ASP A 163 -9.41 12.32 23.33
C ASP A 163 -7.91 12.67 23.44
N LYS A 164 -7.03 11.66 23.30
CA LYS A 164 -5.58 11.84 23.27
C LYS A 164 -5.14 12.51 21.97
N PRO A 165 -4.57 13.73 22.01
CA PRO A 165 -4.11 14.43 20.80
C PRO A 165 -3.05 13.65 20.02
N ALA A 166 -2.14 12.96 20.73
CA ALA A 166 -1.08 12.16 20.13
C ALA A 166 -1.61 11.06 19.19
N LEU A 167 -2.69 10.38 19.56
CA LEU A 167 -3.31 9.36 18.71
C LEU A 167 -3.93 9.99 17.46
N ARG A 168 -4.64 11.12 17.61
CA ARG A 168 -5.25 11.83 16.48
C ARG A 168 -4.21 12.30 15.49
N THR A 169 -3.12 12.93 15.98
CA THR A 169 -2.02 13.38 15.13
C THR A 169 -1.38 12.22 14.38
N LEU A 170 -1.08 11.11 15.06
CA LEU A 170 -0.48 9.94 14.44
C LEU A 170 -1.40 9.31 13.36
N LEU A 171 -2.71 9.22 13.62
CA LEU A 171 -3.70 8.75 12.64
C LEU A 171 -3.72 9.62 11.39
N LYS A 172 -3.64 10.96 11.54
CA LYS A 172 -3.60 11.91 10.42
C LYS A 172 -2.31 11.77 9.62
N GLU A 173 -1.16 11.73 10.28
CA GLU A 173 0.15 11.59 9.63
C GLU A 173 0.25 10.28 8.83
N ILE A 174 -0.15 9.16 9.43
CA ILE A 174 -0.13 7.86 8.76
C ILE A 174 -1.10 7.85 7.59
N LYS A 175 -2.30 8.41 7.75
CA LYS A 175 -3.25 8.55 6.64
C LYS A 175 -2.66 9.38 5.50
N GLN A 176 -2.07 10.53 5.80
CA GLN A 176 -1.49 11.43 4.80
C GLN A 176 -0.34 10.76 4.03
N LYS A 177 0.51 9.98 4.69
CA LYS A 177 1.57 9.20 4.03
C LYS A 177 1.04 8.14 3.06
N ARG A 178 -0.21 7.70 3.23
CA ARG A 178 -0.82 6.57 2.50
C ARG A 178 -1.87 7.01 1.48
N ASP A 179 -2.34 8.25 1.57
CA ASP A 179 -3.24 8.83 0.59
C ASP A 179 -2.42 9.41 -0.57
N ILE A 180 -2.67 8.89 -1.77
CA ILE A 180 -2.20 9.51 -3.00
C ILE A 180 -3.14 10.68 -3.27
N VAL A 181 -2.63 11.91 -3.20
CA VAL A 181 -3.38 13.10 -3.60
C VAL A 181 -3.27 13.22 -5.11
N ILE A 182 -4.38 12.96 -5.81
CA ILE A 182 -4.52 13.23 -7.24
C ILE A 182 -5.27 14.55 -7.36
N ASP A 183 -4.64 15.55 -7.96
CA ASP A 183 -5.32 16.82 -8.28
C ASP A 183 -6.22 16.61 -9.51
N GLU A 184 -7.53 16.63 -9.28
CA GLU A 184 -8.55 16.50 -10.34
C GLU A 184 -9.09 17.86 -10.81
N VAL A 185 -8.71 18.97 -10.15
CA VAL A 185 -9.28 20.31 -10.39
C VAL A 185 -8.38 21.11 -11.31
N THR A 186 -7.06 21.00 -11.13
CA THR A 186 -6.10 21.62 -12.04
C THR A 186 -6.09 20.81 -13.33
N THR A 187 -6.72 21.35 -14.37
CA THR A 187 -6.67 20.75 -15.70
C THR A 187 -5.30 21.04 -16.29
N ASP A 188 -4.37 20.11 -16.08
CA ASP A 188 -3.07 20.18 -16.73
C ASP A 188 -3.25 20.09 -18.25
N ALA A 189 -2.72 21.09 -18.96
CA ALA A 189 -2.57 21.00 -20.39
C ALA A 189 -1.34 20.13 -20.69
N LEU A 190 -1.52 19.09 -21.50
CA LEU A 190 -0.42 18.28 -22.01
C LEU A 190 0.47 19.16 -22.91
N VAL A 191 1.48 19.80 -22.32
CA VAL A 191 2.44 20.64 -23.05
C VAL A 191 3.30 19.78 -23.99
N HIS A 192 3.58 18.55 -23.58
CA HIS A 192 4.38 17.60 -24.34
C HIS A 192 4.03 16.16 -23.95
N ALA A 193 3.92 15.27 -24.94
CA ALA A 193 3.73 13.83 -24.76
C ALA A 193 4.71 13.01 -25.62
N ASP A 194 5.93 13.53 -25.79
CA ASP A 194 7.03 12.71 -26.28
C ASP A 194 7.88 12.23 -25.11
N PHE A 195 8.69 11.21 -25.39
CA PHE A 195 9.59 10.59 -24.44
C PHE A 195 10.66 11.61 -24.02
N ASP A 196 10.57 12.06 -22.77
CA ASP A 196 11.47 13.07 -22.21
C ASP A 196 12.90 12.50 -22.03
N HIS A 197 13.70 12.62 -23.09
CA HIS A 197 15.14 12.34 -23.09
C HIS A 197 15.85 13.12 -21.97
N GLN A 198 15.49 14.38 -21.77
CA GLN A 198 16.11 15.25 -20.77
C GLN A 198 15.86 14.72 -19.35
N ARG A 199 14.66 14.21 -19.05
CA ARG A 199 14.36 13.57 -17.76
C ARG A 199 15.08 12.23 -17.58
N ALA A 200 15.24 11.45 -18.65
CA ALA A 200 16.07 10.25 -18.60
C ALA A 200 17.55 10.61 -18.30
N GLU A 201 18.08 11.64 -18.96
CA GLU A 201 19.43 12.15 -18.72
C GLU A 201 19.60 12.66 -17.29
N GLN A 202 18.62 13.40 -16.78
CA GLN A 202 18.61 13.89 -15.40
C GLN A 202 18.56 12.75 -14.38
N THR A 203 17.73 11.73 -14.63
CA THR A 203 17.64 10.55 -13.74
C THR A 203 18.97 9.80 -13.68
N ILE A 204 19.61 9.56 -14.83
CA ILE A 204 20.94 8.92 -14.89
C ILE A 204 21.99 9.80 -14.20
N SER A 205 21.96 11.12 -14.43
CA SER A 205 22.91 12.06 -13.83
C SER A 205 22.77 12.11 -12.31
N SER A 206 21.54 12.19 -11.78
CA SER A 206 21.26 12.12 -10.35
C SER A 206 21.68 10.79 -9.75
N PHE A 207 21.46 9.67 -10.46
CA PHE A 207 21.91 8.36 -10.01
C PHE A 207 23.44 8.28 -9.93
N LYS A 208 24.16 8.73 -10.97
CA LYS A 208 25.63 8.76 -10.99
C LYS A 208 26.19 9.66 -9.89
N ALA A 209 25.59 10.83 -9.65
CA ALA A 209 25.97 11.71 -8.56
C ALA A 209 25.75 11.05 -7.19
N PHE A 210 24.61 10.39 -6.98
CA PHE A 210 24.29 9.68 -5.74
C PHE A 210 25.32 8.60 -5.41
N ILE A 211 25.66 7.72 -6.37
CA ILE A 211 26.61 6.63 -6.09
C ILE A 211 28.03 7.14 -5.83
N GLU A 212 28.39 8.31 -6.37
CA GLU A 212 29.69 8.92 -6.12
C GLU A 212 29.73 9.61 -4.74
N GLU A 213 28.69 10.38 -4.40
CA GLU A 213 28.57 11.08 -3.11
C GLU A 213 28.58 10.09 -1.93
N HIS A 214 27.89 8.97 -2.08
CA HIS A 214 27.74 7.95 -1.03
C HIS A 214 28.75 6.80 -1.13
N ARG A 215 29.76 6.90 -2.00
CA ARG A 215 30.77 5.86 -2.25
C ARG A 215 31.44 5.36 -0.98
N ASP A 216 31.82 6.27 -0.09
CA ASP A 216 32.56 5.97 1.13
C ASP A 216 31.66 5.79 2.36
N GLU A 217 30.35 5.95 2.21
CA GLU A 217 29.37 5.80 3.29
C GLU A 217 28.68 4.43 3.22
N LEU A 218 28.18 4.06 2.03
CA LEU A 218 27.37 2.85 1.85
C LEU A 218 28.26 1.64 1.61
N THR A 219 28.12 0.61 2.46
CA THR A 219 28.96 -0.60 2.43
C THR A 219 28.98 -1.26 1.05
N ALA A 220 27.83 -1.33 0.37
CA ALA A 220 27.74 -1.92 -0.95
C ALA A 220 28.54 -1.13 -2.00
N LEU A 221 28.51 0.21 -1.94
CA LEU A 221 29.27 1.07 -2.86
C LEU A 221 30.76 0.99 -2.58
N GLN A 222 31.18 1.01 -1.31
CA GLN A 222 32.58 0.83 -0.94
C GLN A 222 33.15 -0.47 -1.55
N ILE A 223 32.41 -1.58 -1.46
CA ILE A 223 32.81 -2.87 -2.05
C ILE A 223 32.87 -2.75 -3.59
N LEU A 224 31.83 -2.19 -4.22
CA LEU A 224 31.74 -2.11 -5.67
C LEU A 224 32.79 -1.20 -6.31
N TYR A 225 33.16 -0.11 -5.65
CA TYR A 225 34.17 0.83 -6.13
C TYR A 225 35.61 0.36 -5.86
N ASN A 226 35.87 -0.18 -4.68
CA ASN A 226 37.24 -0.33 -4.18
C ASN A 226 37.78 -1.77 -4.29
N GLN A 227 36.96 -2.76 -4.64
CA GLN A 227 37.38 -4.16 -4.70
C GLN A 227 37.28 -4.75 -6.11
N PRO A 228 38.26 -5.57 -6.53
CA PRO A 228 38.16 -6.34 -7.77
C PRO A 228 36.94 -7.26 -7.76
N LEU A 229 36.31 -7.45 -8.93
CA LEU A 229 35.04 -8.20 -9.09
C LEU A 229 35.03 -9.57 -8.40
N GLY A 230 36.13 -10.32 -8.44
CA GLY A 230 36.24 -11.66 -7.84
C GLY A 230 36.34 -11.67 -6.30
N GLN A 231 36.57 -10.52 -5.68
CA GLN A 231 36.72 -10.35 -4.22
C GLN A 231 35.53 -9.62 -3.59
N GLN A 232 34.63 -9.04 -4.40
CA GLN A 232 33.44 -8.34 -3.93
C GLN A 232 32.50 -9.30 -3.19
N ARG A 233 32.44 -9.17 -1.86
CA ARG A 233 31.53 -9.94 -0.99
C ARG A 233 30.36 -9.06 -0.55
N LEU A 234 29.36 -8.92 -1.43
CA LEU A 234 28.15 -8.17 -1.10
C LEU A 234 27.25 -9.00 -0.16
N THR A 235 26.78 -8.37 0.91
CA THR A 235 25.82 -8.95 1.84
C THR A 235 24.42 -8.42 1.55
N TYR A 236 23.39 -9.19 1.89
CA TYR A 236 22.00 -8.76 1.76
C TYR A 236 21.74 -7.43 2.49
N ALA A 237 22.29 -7.28 3.70
CA ALA A 237 22.13 -6.06 4.50
C ALA A 237 22.71 -4.83 3.79
N ALA A 238 23.91 -4.94 3.23
CA ALA A 238 24.56 -3.84 2.50
C ALA A 238 23.79 -3.44 1.23
N ILE A 239 23.24 -4.41 0.50
CA ILE A 239 22.42 -4.13 -0.70
C ILE A 239 21.09 -3.45 -0.29
N ARG A 240 20.44 -3.95 0.76
CA ARG A 240 19.20 -3.36 1.28
C ARG A 240 19.39 -1.94 1.79
N GLU A 241 20.50 -1.68 2.47
CA GLU A 241 20.91 -0.33 2.90
C GLU A 241 21.02 0.62 1.70
N LEU A 242 21.71 0.21 0.64
CA LEU A 242 21.83 0.98 -0.60
C LEU A 242 20.47 1.29 -1.23
N VAL A 243 19.61 0.28 -1.39
CA VAL A 243 18.28 0.47 -1.99
C VAL A 243 17.41 1.41 -1.15
N ASN A 244 17.45 1.30 0.18
CA ASN A 244 16.73 2.21 1.06
C ASN A 244 17.24 3.65 0.92
N ALA A 245 18.57 3.85 0.91
CA ALA A 245 19.17 5.17 0.75
C ALA A 245 18.80 5.83 -0.60
N MET A 246 18.74 5.05 -1.68
CA MET A 246 18.30 5.50 -3.01
C MET A 246 16.84 6.01 -3.01
N LEU A 247 16.00 5.50 -2.11
CA LEU A 247 14.57 5.82 -2.03
C LEU A 247 14.24 6.89 -0.98
N GLU A 248 15.14 7.18 -0.04
CA GLU A 248 14.86 8.04 1.10
C GLU A 248 14.68 9.52 0.72
N LYS A 249 15.48 10.02 -0.21
CA LYS A 249 15.50 11.43 -0.62
C LYS A 249 15.08 11.63 -2.08
N PRO A 250 14.40 12.75 -2.43
CA PRO A 250 14.20 13.15 -3.82
C PRO A 250 15.55 13.36 -4.53
N PRO A 251 15.71 12.94 -5.80
CA PRO A 251 14.70 12.37 -6.69
C PRO A 251 14.65 10.84 -6.60
N HIS A 252 13.80 10.28 -5.71
CA HIS A 252 13.66 8.86 -5.39
C HIS A 252 14.12 7.91 -6.52
N LEU A 253 15.33 7.36 -6.37
CA LEU A 253 16.05 6.64 -7.40
C LEU A 253 15.67 5.17 -7.42
N ALA A 254 14.38 4.87 -7.60
CA ALA A 254 13.92 3.49 -7.69
C ALA A 254 14.62 2.75 -8.85
N VAL A 255 15.07 1.51 -8.60
CA VAL A 255 15.85 0.71 -9.56
C VAL A 255 15.15 0.63 -10.93
N ALA A 256 13.84 0.38 -10.94
CA ALA A 256 13.05 0.34 -12.17
C ALA A 256 13.10 1.67 -12.95
N ASN A 257 13.01 2.81 -12.27
CA ASN A 257 13.03 4.12 -12.92
C ASN A 257 14.39 4.41 -13.56
N VAL A 258 15.48 4.13 -12.84
CA VAL A 258 16.84 4.34 -13.35
C VAL A 258 17.13 3.37 -14.50
N TRP A 259 16.69 2.12 -14.41
CA TRP A 259 16.81 1.15 -15.49
C TRP A 259 16.09 1.60 -16.76
N GLN A 260 14.85 2.08 -16.62
CA GLN A 260 14.09 2.61 -17.76
C GLN A 260 14.76 3.84 -18.37
N ALA A 261 15.38 4.70 -17.56
CA ALA A 261 16.15 5.83 -18.05
C ALA A 261 17.34 5.37 -18.93
N TYR A 262 18.13 4.39 -18.46
CA TYR A 262 19.19 3.78 -19.27
C TYR A 262 18.65 3.12 -20.53
N LYS A 263 17.55 2.36 -20.43
CA LYS A 263 16.94 1.69 -21.59
C LYS A 263 16.49 2.66 -22.67
N ARG A 264 16.05 3.87 -22.29
CA ARG A 264 15.64 4.91 -23.22
C ARG A 264 16.81 5.53 -23.97
N LEU A 265 17.90 5.83 -23.26
CA LEU A 265 19.05 6.54 -23.83
C LEU A 265 20.06 5.61 -24.50
N GLU A 266 20.18 4.38 -24.00
CA GLU A 266 21.22 3.41 -24.37
C GLU A 266 20.60 2.06 -24.74
N ALA A 267 19.51 2.09 -25.53
CA ALA A 267 18.69 0.91 -25.87
C ALA A 267 19.47 -0.27 -26.46
N SER A 268 20.61 -0.02 -27.14
CA SER A 268 21.48 -1.08 -27.68
C SER A 268 22.31 -1.81 -26.63
N GLN A 269 22.54 -1.18 -25.47
CA GLN A 269 23.36 -1.70 -24.37
C GLN A 269 22.51 -2.26 -23.22
N VAL A 270 21.23 -1.89 -23.15
CA VAL A 270 20.29 -2.40 -22.14
C VAL A 270 19.45 -3.56 -22.68
N ARG A 271 19.46 -4.69 -21.98
CA ARG A 271 18.67 -5.89 -22.33
C ARG A 271 17.63 -6.19 -21.26
N GLY A 272 16.47 -6.65 -21.68
CA GLY A 272 15.39 -7.06 -20.78
C GLY A 272 14.76 -5.92 -19.98
N ALA A 273 14.20 -6.28 -18.83
CA ALA A 273 13.66 -5.40 -17.81
C ALA A 273 14.08 -5.97 -16.44
N PRO A 274 14.29 -5.14 -15.41
CA PRO A 274 14.62 -5.63 -14.09
C PRO A 274 13.47 -6.46 -13.55
N VAL A 275 13.78 -7.48 -12.75
CA VAL A 275 12.76 -8.22 -11.99
C VAL A 275 12.33 -7.35 -10.82
N ASP A 276 11.03 -7.15 -10.67
CA ASP A 276 10.49 -6.34 -9.58
C ASP A 276 10.91 -6.91 -8.22
N GLU A 277 11.24 -6.02 -7.29
CA GLU A 277 11.62 -6.32 -5.89
C GLU A 277 12.93 -7.12 -5.70
N GLN A 278 13.63 -7.50 -6.78
CA GLN A 278 14.88 -8.23 -6.67
C GLN A 278 16.05 -7.27 -6.37
N LEU A 279 16.51 -7.27 -5.11
CA LEU A 279 17.58 -6.38 -4.64
C LEU A 279 18.89 -6.50 -5.44
N THR A 280 19.18 -7.66 -6.03
CA THR A 280 20.39 -7.87 -6.83
C THR A 280 20.42 -7.05 -8.12
N GLU A 281 19.27 -6.56 -8.61
CA GLU A 281 19.22 -5.70 -9.81
C GLU A 281 19.93 -4.36 -9.59
N VAL A 282 19.97 -3.86 -8.35
CA VAL A 282 20.75 -2.66 -8.01
C VAL A 282 22.24 -2.86 -8.29
N VAL A 283 22.74 -4.09 -8.11
CA VAL A 283 24.15 -4.42 -8.32
C VAL A 283 24.49 -4.35 -9.80
N SER A 284 23.65 -4.91 -10.67
CA SER A 284 23.79 -4.81 -12.12
C SER A 284 23.80 -3.34 -12.56
N LEU A 285 22.89 -2.55 -11.99
CA LEU A 285 22.72 -1.14 -12.34
C LEU A 285 23.93 -0.27 -11.91
N VAL A 286 24.45 -0.46 -10.69
CA VAL A 286 25.67 0.22 -10.22
C VAL A 286 26.87 -0.19 -11.07
N ARG A 287 27.06 -1.48 -11.33
CA ARG A 287 28.19 -1.98 -12.16
C ARG A 287 28.20 -1.36 -13.55
N TYR A 288 27.03 -1.27 -14.17
CA TYR A 288 26.88 -0.62 -15.46
C TYR A 288 27.22 0.88 -15.39
N ALA A 289 26.70 1.59 -14.38
CA ALA A 289 27.00 3.01 -14.20
C ALA A 289 28.48 3.30 -13.94
N LEU A 290 29.19 2.39 -13.28
CA LEU A 290 30.64 2.43 -13.06
C LEU A 290 31.47 1.98 -14.27
N GLY A 291 30.84 1.54 -15.36
CA GLY A 291 31.54 1.01 -16.53
C GLY A 291 32.24 -0.33 -16.30
N GLN A 292 31.84 -1.09 -15.27
CA GLN A 292 32.40 -2.42 -14.99
C GLN A 292 31.80 -3.50 -15.90
N THR A 293 30.70 -3.18 -16.58
CA THR A 293 29.99 -4.05 -17.53
C THR A 293 29.52 -3.21 -18.71
N ASP A 294 29.73 -3.71 -19.93
CA ASP A 294 29.37 -3.00 -21.17
C ASP A 294 27.86 -3.04 -21.49
N THR A 295 27.11 -3.89 -20.79
CA THR A 295 25.66 -4.07 -21.00
C THR A 295 24.93 -4.15 -19.67
N LEU A 296 23.79 -3.46 -19.58
CA LEU A 296 22.86 -3.55 -18.46
C LEU A 296 21.85 -4.66 -18.73
N GLU A 297 21.84 -5.70 -17.91
CA GLU A 297 20.94 -6.84 -18.08
C GLU A 297 20.59 -7.48 -16.72
N PRO A 298 19.42 -8.14 -16.60
CA PRO A 298 18.98 -8.73 -15.34
C PRO A 298 19.98 -9.76 -14.83
N ILE A 299 20.17 -9.82 -13.52
CA ILE A 299 21.22 -10.67 -12.93
C ILE A 299 20.97 -12.16 -13.24
N ASP A 300 19.70 -12.57 -13.26
CA ASP A 300 19.29 -13.95 -13.52
C ASP A 300 19.73 -14.40 -14.91
N ALA A 301 19.56 -13.54 -15.91
CA ALA A 301 20.01 -13.81 -17.28
C ALA A 301 21.54 -13.95 -17.37
N VAL A 302 22.29 -13.15 -16.59
CA VAL A 302 23.75 -13.26 -16.51
C VAL A 302 24.17 -14.57 -15.85
N VAL A 303 23.54 -14.91 -14.72
CA VAL A 303 23.82 -16.13 -13.95
C VAL A 303 23.51 -17.36 -14.79
N GLU A 304 22.34 -17.42 -15.43
CA GLU A 304 21.94 -18.52 -16.29
C GLU A 304 22.91 -18.72 -17.47
N ARG A 305 23.32 -17.63 -18.14
CA ARG A 305 24.31 -17.72 -19.23
C ARG A 305 25.66 -18.21 -18.73
N ARG A 306 26.13 -17.73 -17.56
CA ARG A 306 27.39 -18.20 -16.96
C ARG A 306 27.30 -19.66 -16.52
N PHE A 307 26.18 -20.07 -15.96
CA PHE A 307 25.88 -21.44 -15.59
C PHE A 307 25.95 -22.36 -16.81
N ASN A 308 25.28 -22.01 -17.91
CA ASN A 308 25.30 -22.79 -19.15
C ASN A 308 26.72 -22.90 -19.75
N LEU A 309 27.52 -21.82 -19.69
CA LEU A 309 28.92 -21.84 -20.12
C LEU A 309 29.78 -22.75 -19.24
N TRP A 310 29.58 -22.70 -17.91
CA TRP A 310 30.27 -23.58 -16.98
C TRP A 310 29.89 -25.04 -17.22
N LEU A 311 28.59 -25.34 -17.34
CA LEU A 311 28.08 -26.68 -17.62
C LEU A 311 28.66 -27.25 -18.93
N GLY A 312 28.78 -26.43 -19.97
CA GLY A 312 29.43 -26.82 -21.22
C GLY A 312 30.92 -27.16 -21.06
N ARG A 313 31.64 -26.44 -20.19
CA ARG A 313 33.05 -26.74 -19.86
C ARG A 313 33.18 -28.06 -19.08
N GLU A 314 32.28 -28.31 -18.14
CA GLU A 314 32.25 -29.56 -17.38
C GLU A 314 31.99 -30.76 -18.31
N LYS A 315 31.00 -30.66 -19.21
CA LYS A 315 30.70 -31.69 -20.23
C LYS A 315 31.92 -31.94 -21.12
N LYS A 316 32.59 -30.88 -21.58
CA LYS A 316 33.83 -31.01 -22.37
C LYS A 316 34.98 -31.65 -21.59
N ALA A 317 35.01 -31.50 -20.27
CA ALA A 317 35.97 -32.14 -19.38
C ALA A 317 35.57 -33.59 -19.00
N GLY A 318 34.54 -34.16 -19.62
CA GLY A 318 34.08 -35.54 -19.41
C GLY A 318 33.18 -35.71 -18.18
N ARG A 319 32.69 -34.62 -17.58
CA ARG A 319 31.72 -34.66 -16.47
C ARG A 319 30.31 -34.49 -17.03
N GLU A 320 29.53 -35.55 -16.98
CA GLU A 320 28.12 -35.53 -17.36
C GLU A 320 27.23 -35.48 -16.13
N TYR A 321 26.16 -34.70 -16.23
CA TYR A 321 25.14 -34.58 -15.19
C TYR A 321 23.82 -35.11 -15.74
N ASN A 322 23.09 -35.87 -14.94
CA ASN A 322 21.73 -36.26 -15.27
C ASN A 322 20.75 -35.09 -15.04
N ALA A 323 19.50 -35.23 -15.48
CA ALA A 323 18.50 -34.16 -15.39
C ALA A 323 18.23 -33.69 -13.94
N GLU A 324 18.30 -34.59 -12.96
CA GLU A 324 18.09 -34.27 -11.54
C GLU A 324 19.28 -33.47 -10.98
N GLN A 325 20.51 -33.83 -11.35
CA GLN A 325 21.72 -33.11 -11.00
C GLN A 325 21.78 -31.74 -11.65
N GLU A 326 21.38 -31.62 -12.93
CA GLU A 326 21.29 -30.32 -13.61
C GLU A 326 20.24 -29.41 -12.95
N ALA A 327 19.11 -29.95 -12.50
CA ALA A 327 18.10 -29.20 -11.77
C ALA A 327 18.58 -28.75 -10.38
N TRP A 328 19.34 -29.59 -9.67
CA TRP A 328 19.92 -29.23 -8.37
C TRP A 328 21.02 -28.16 -8.47
N LEU A 329 21.75 -28.13 -9.59
CA LEU A 329 22.84 -27.17 -9.82
C LEU A 329 22.36 -25.78 -10.28
N ARG A 330 21.11 -25.65 -10.75
CA ARG A 330 20.49 -24.38 -11.17
C ARG A 330 20.03 -23.55 -9.96
#